data_AF-A0A838F4U5-F1
#
_entry.id   AF-A0A838F4U5-F1
#
_cell.length_a   1.000
_cell.length_b   1.000
_cell.length_c   1.000
_cell.angle_alpha   90.00
_cell.angle_beta   90.00
_cell.angle_gamma   90.00
#
_symmetry.space_group_name_H-M   'P 1'
#
loop_
_entity.id
_entity.type
_entity.pdbx_description
1 polymer ?
#
loop_
_entity_poly.entity_id
_entity_poly.type
_entity_poly.pdbx_seq_one_letter_code
_entity_poly.pdbx_strand_id
1 'polypeptide(L)' 'MPAGLILGVAVTYFILLLFVAWYTSRGADAHSFFIGNKKSKWYIVAYGMIGTSLSGVTFMSVPGEVG' A
#
# COMPACT_ATOMS: atom_id res chain seq x y z
N MET A 1 -9.52 0.15 24.13
CA MET A 1 -8.90 1.09 23.17
C MET A 1 -9.97 2.08 22.71
N PRO A 2 -9.73 3.40 22.73
CA PRO A 2 -10.74 4.36 22.33
C PRO A 2 -11.07 4.16 20.85
N ALA A 3 -12.35 3.90 20.52
CA ALA A 3 -12.80 3.67 19.15
C ALA A 3 -12.42 4.81 18.18
N GLY A 4 -12.34 6.04 18.70
CA GLY A 4 -11.88 7.21 17.95
C GLY A 4 -10.43 7.12 17.45
N LEU A 5 -9.55 6.38 18.15
CA LEU A 5 -8.16 6.21 17.72
C LEU A 5 -8.07 5.27 16.52
N ILE A 6 -8.79 4.15 16.55
CA ILE A 6 -8.83 3.19 15.44
C ILE A 6 -9.38 3.86 14.17
N LEU A 7 -10.50 4.56 14.29
CA LEU A 7 -11.09 5.30 13.17
C LEU A 7 -10.17 6.41 12.67
N GLY A 8 -9.53 7.16 13.58
CA GLY A 8 -8.58 8.21 13.22
C GLY A 8 -7.38 7.70 12.42
N VAL A 9 -6.80 6.57 12.84
CA VAL A 9 -5.70 5.92 12.11
C VAL A 9 -6.15 5.43 10.73
N ALA A 10 -7.30 4.76 10.64
CA ALA A 10 -7.82 4.27 9.37
C ALA A 10 -8.07 5.40 8.36
N VAL A 11 -8.79 6.46 8.78
CA VAL A 11 -9.10 7.61 7.93
C VAL A 11 -7.82 8.32 7.48
N THR A 12 -6.89 8.57 8.39
CA THR A 12 -5.61 9.23 8.07
C THR A 12 -4.82 8.41 7.06
N TYR A 13 -4.77 7.10 7.23
CA TYR A 13 -4.10 6.19 6.29
C TYR A 13 -4.70 6.28 4.88
N PHE A 14 -6.03 6.21 4.73
CA PHE A 14 -6.69 6.34 3.43
C PHE A 14 -6.45 7.71 2.79
N ILE A 15 -6.53 8.81 3.55
CA ILE A 15 -6.23 10.15 3.04
C ILE A 15 -4.80 10.22 2.51
N LEU A 16 -3.83 9.65 3.24
CA LEU A 16 -2.42 9.63 2.84
C LEU A 16 -2.24 8.86 1.52
N LEU A 17 -2.87 7.69 1.39
CA LEU A 17 -2.85 6.91 0.15
C LEU A 17 -3.45 7.68 -1.03
N LEU A 18 -4.62 8.30 -0.85
CA LEU A 18 -5.29 9.08 -1.90
C LEU A 18 -4.46 10.30 -2.30
N PHE A 19 -3.83 10.97 -1.33
CA PHE A 19 -2.92 12.09 -1.60
C PHE A 19 -1.73 11.66 -2.46
N VAL A 20 -1.08 10.54 -2.13
CA VAL A 20 0.04 9.98 -2.91
C VAL A 20 -0.41 9.58 -4.31
N ALA A 21 -1.58 8.95 -4.45
CA ALA A 21 -2.14 8.58 -5.74
C ALA A 21 -2.48 9.80 -6.61
N TRP A 22 -3.08 10.84 -6.03
CA TRP A 22 -3.37 12.09 -6.72
C TRP A 22 -2.08 12.79 -7.16
N TYR A 23 -1.08 12.87 -6.29
CA TYR A 23 0.20 13.50 -6.62
C TYR A 23 0.93 12.74 -7.74
N THR A 24 0.97 11.41 -7.67
CA THR A 24 1.72 10.55 -8.61
C THR A 24 1.01 10.38 -9.96
N SER A 25 -0.32 10.54 -10.01
CA SER A 25 -1.10 10.42 -11.27
C SER A 25 -1.01 11.65 -12.17
N ARG A 26 -0.53 12.80 -11.67
CA ARG A 26 -0.38 14.03 -12.47
C ARG A 26 0.67 13.81 -13.56
N GLY A 27 0.22 13.75 -14.81
CA GLY A 27 1.09 13.53 -15.97
C GLY A 27 1.43 12.06 -16.25
N ALA A 28 0.68 11.11 -15.67
CA ALA A 28 0.83 9.70 -15.97
C ALA A 28 0.27 9.36 -17.37
N ASP A 29 1.05 8.63 -18.14
CA ASP A 29 0.71 8.08 -19.46
C ASP A 29 0.67 6.53 -19.42
N ALA A 30 0.43 5.89 -20.57
CA ALA A 30 0.40 4.44 -20.66
C ALA A 30 1.73 3.79 -20.23
N HIS A 31 2.88 4.39 -20.57
CA HIS A 31 4.17 3.87 -20.10
C HIS A 31 4.34 4.03 -18.59
N SER A 32 3.88 5.14 -18.01
CA SER A 32 3.84 5.30 -16.55
C SER A 32 3.00 4.22 -15.86
N PHE A 33 1.86 3.85 -16.45
CA PHE A 33 0.95 2.85 -15.89
C PHE A 33 1.52 1.43 -15.90
N PHE A 34 2.09 0.98 -17.03
CA PHE A 34 2.55 -0.40 -17.18
C PHE A 34 3.97 -0.63 -16.67
N ILE A 35 4.88 0.34 -16.83
CA ILE A 35 6.31 0.15 -16.55
C ILE A 35 6.90 1.18 -15.56
N GLY A 36 6.08 2.08 -15.00
CA GLY A 36 6.54 3.08 -14.04
C GLY A 36 7.69 3.96 -14.55
N ASN A 37 7.74 4.20 -15.87
CA ASN A 37 8.84 4.88 -16.58
C ASN A 37 10.25 4.31 -16.32
N LYS A 38 10.38 3.08 -15.79
CA LYS A 38 11.65 2.49 -15.33
C LYS A 38 12.45 3.39 -14.37
N LYS A 39 11.80 4.36 -13.72
CA LYS A 39 12.43 5.30 -12.78
C LYS A 39 12.46 4.75 -11.34
N SER A 40 11.70 3.69 -11.05
CA SER A 40 11.60 3.08 -9.73
C SER A 40 12.87 2.30 -9.39
N LYS A 41 13.51 2.63 -8.26
CA LYS A 41 14.68 1.90 -7.75
C LYS A 41 14.27 0.48 -7.33
N TRP A 42 15.16 -0.49 -7.58
CA TRP A 42 14.87 -1.91 -7.39
C TRP A 42 14.42 -2.28 -5.97
N TYR A 43 15.01 -1.67 -4.93
CA TYR A 43 14.67 -1.99 -3.54
C TYR A 43 13.25 -1.54 -3.15
N ILE A 44 12.78 -0.40 -3.68
CA ILE A 44 11.41 0.10 -3.43
C ILE A 44 10.40 -0.83 -4.08
N VAL A 45 10.71 -1.29 -5.30
CA VAL A 45 9.89 -2.29 -6.00
C VAL A 45 9.86 -3.59 -5.20
N ALA A 46 11.00 -4.07 -4.70
CA ALA A 46 11.07 -5.30 -3.91
C ALA A 46 10.17 -5.25 -2.66
N TYR A 47 10.18 -4.14 -1.91
CA TYR A 47 9.27 -3.95 -0.78
C TYR A 47 7.79 -3.97 -1.21
N GLY A 48 7.47 -3.31 -2.33
CA GLY A 48 6.12 -3.34 -2.91
C GLY A 48 5.68 -4.75 -3.27
N MET A 49 6.55 -5.53 -3.91
CA MET A 49 6.25 -6.91 -4.31
C MET A 49 5.97 -7.80 -3.10
N ILE A 50 6.78 -7.72 -2.03
CA ILE A 50 6.52 -8.44 -0.77
C ILE A 50 5.14 -8.07 -0.21
N GLY A 51 4.81 -6.78 -0.19
CA GLY A 51 3.51 -6.28 0.27
C GLY A 51 2.33 -6.84 -0.54
N THR A 52 2.46 -6.94 -1.87
CA THR A 52 1.39 -7.48 -2.73
C THR A 52 1.17 -8.98 -2.55
N SER A 53 2.20 -9.72 -2.16
CA SER A 53 2.08 -11.16 -1.88
C SER A 53 1.40 -11.45 -0.55
N LEU A 54 1.38 -10.48 0.39
CA LEU A 54 0.72 -10.61 1.68
C LEU A 54 -0.74 -10.14 1.58
N SER A 55 -1.68 -10.95 2.07
CA SER A 55 -3.11 -10.63 2.06
C SER A 55 -3.66 -10.43 3.47
N GLY A 56 -4.83 -9.80 3.58
CA GLY A 56 -5.54 -9.70 4.87
C GLY A 56 -5.83 -11.07 5.51
N VAL A 57 -6.04 -12.11 4.69
CA VAL A 57 -6.20 -13.49 5.16
C VAL A 57 -4.94 -13.96 5.87
N THR A 58 -3.76 -13.72 5.29
CA THR A 58 -2.47 -14.09 5.87
C THR A 58 -2.28 -13.49 7.27
N PHE A 59 -2.63 -12.21 7.46
CA PHE A 59 -2.50 -11.55 8.76
C PHE A 59 -3.49 -12.05 9.82
N MET A 60 -4.69 -12.47 9.40
CA MET A 60 -5.67 -13.05 10.32
C MET A 60 -5.39 -14.52 10.62
N SER A 61 -4.86 -15.27 9.65
CA SER A 61 -4.71 -16.73 9.73
C SER A 61 -3.40 -17.18 10.36
N VAL A 62 -2.27 -16.54 10.06
CA VAL A 62 -0.94 -16.96 10.56
C VAL A 62 -0.90 -17.03 12.09
N PRO A 63 -1.41 -16.03 12.86
CA PRO A 63 -1.47 -16.13 14.32
C PRO A 63 -2.38 -17.24 14.84
N GLY A 64 -3.41 -17.62 14.07
CA GLY A 64 -4.35 -18.67 14.44
C GLY A 64 -3.85 -20.09 14.15
N GLU A 65 -2.86 -20.26 13.27
CA GLU A 65 -2.26 -21.54 12.92
C GLU A 65 -1.05 -21.91 13.80
N VAL A 66 -0.37 -20.91 14.36
CA VAL A 66 0.82 -21.09 15.21
C VAL A 66 0.53 -20.98 16.73
N GLY A 67 -0.76 -20.93 17.09
CA GLY A 67 -1.26 -20.82 18.47
C GLY A 67 -1.77 -22.14 19.03
#